data_AF-A0AAD9NFT3-F1
#
_entry.id   AF-A0AAD9NFT3-F1
#
_cell.length_a   1.000
_cell.length_b   1.000
_cell.length_c   1.000
_cell.angle_alpha   90.00
_cell.angle_beta   90.00
_cell.angle_gamma   90.00
#
_symmetry.space_group_name_H-M   'P 1'
#
loop_
_entity.id
_entity.type
_entity.pdbx_description
1 polymer ?
#
loop_
_entity_poly.entity_id
_entity_poly.type
_entity_poly.pdbx_seq_one_letter_code
_entity_poly.pdbx_strand_id
1 'polypeptide(L)'
;MNYCINGLKLSWKIRPDFGIFLEVDGDRLGSFCSPADFQELLENYCSAVFGDKVRIIRSNHTLGLIKARLLGARMTRGDVIIPMHSHMEVQETWYEYCFKIGY
;
A
#
# COMPACT_ATOMS: atom_id res chain seq x y z
N MET A 1 -4.47 11.00 7.10
CA MET A 1 -3.40 12.02 7.15
C MET A 1 -3.89 13.22 6.34
N ASN A 2 -4.03 14.40 6.95
CA ASN A 2 -4.62 15.58 6.29
C ASN A 2 -3.50 16.53 5.88
N TYR A 3 -3.32 16.75 4.58
CA TYR A 3 -2.56 17.90 4.08
C TYR A 3 -3.56 18.89 3.49
N CYS A 4 -3.55 20.12 4.01
CA CYS A 4 -4.31 21.23 3.47
C CYS A 4 -3.43 22.00 2.49
N ILE A 5 -3.85 22.10 1.23
CA ILE A 5 -3.33 23.09 0.29
C ILE A 5 -4.52 23.95 -0.13
N ASN A 6 -4.41 25.27 0.02
CA ASN A 6 -5.40 26.27 -0.44
C ASN A 6 -6.83 26.18 0.13
N GLY A 7 -6.99 25.86 1.42
CA GLY A 7 -8.31 25.94 2.09
C GLY A 7 -9.33 24.87 1.66
N LEU A 8 -8.97 23.98 0.74
CA LEU A 8 -9.72 22.77 0.45
C LEU A 8 -9.30 21.69 1.45
N LYS A 9 -10.26 21.30 2.30
CA LYS A 9 -10.10 20.18 3.23
C LYS A 9 -10.08 18.87 2.42
N LEU A 10 -8.91 18.48 1.95
CA LEU A 10 -8.70 17.22 1.25
C LEU A 10 -8.76 16.08 2.27
N SER A 11 -9.95 15.54 2.49
CA SER A 11 -10.11 14.30 3.24
C SER A 11 -9.95 13.12 2.29
N TRP A 12 -8.79 12.47 2.33
CA TRP A 12 -8.61 11.16 1.72
C TRP A 12 -9.50 10.14 2.42
N LYS A 13 -10.74 9.99 1.96
CA LYS A 13 -11.63 8.92 2.41
C LYS A 13 -11.22 7.64 1.68
N ILE A 14 -10.22 6.95 2.23
CA ILE A 14 -10.00 5.53 1.89
C ILE A 14 -11.29 4.81 2.24
N ARG A 15 -11.98 4.29 1.22
CA ARG A 15 -13.28 3.64 1.42
C ARG A 15 -13.13 2.44 2.37
N PRO A 16 -14.15 2.14 3.19
CA PRO A 16 -14.06 1.07 4.18
C PRO A 16 -13.84 -0.34 3.57
N ASP A 17 -14.16 -0.52 2.30
CA ASP A 17 -13.94 -1.74 1.51
C ASP A 17 -12.54 -1.82 0.85
N PHE A 18 -11.71 -0.80 1.00
CA PHE A 18 -10.40 -0.72 0.36
C PHE A 18 -9.28 -1.15 1.31
N GLY A 19 -8.59 -2.23 0.97
CA GLY A 19 -7.40 -2.72 1.66
C GLY A 19 -6.15 -2.53 0.82
N ILE A 20 -5.10 -1.96 1.40
CA ILE A 20 -3.78 -1.80 0.76
C ILE A 20 -2.90 -2.96 1.21
N PHE A 21 -2.34 -3.68 0.26
CA PHE A 21 -1.39 -4.76 0.51
C PHE A 21 0.01 -4.29 0.14
N LEU A 22 0.85 -4.14 1.14
CA LEU A 22 2.26 -3.82 0.95
C LEU A 22 3.05 -5.11 1.01
N GLU A 23 3.74 -5.43 -0.07
CA GLU A 23 4.64 -6.56 -0.10
C GLU A 23 6.08 -6.08 0.10
N VAL A 24 6.75 -6.69 1.09
CA VAL A 24 8.14 -6.43 1.38
C VAL A 24 8.94 -7.66 0.95
N ASP A 25 9.68 -7.52 -0.16
CA ASP A 25 10.45 -8.61 -0.75
C ASP A 25 11.95 -8.49 -0.43
N GLY A 26 12.47 -9.41 0.40
CA GLY A 26 13.89 -9.67 0.59
C GLY A 26 14.62 -8.87 1.70
N ASP A 27 15.66 -9.52 2.24
CA ASP A 27 16.57 -9.06 3.32
C ASP A 27 17.53 -7.91 2.92
N ARG A 28 17.41 -7.33 1.73
CA ARG A 28 18.36 -6.34 1.21
C ARG A 28 17.98 -4.90 1.55
N LEU A 29 17.55 -4.66 2.78
CA LEU A 29 17.64 -3.31 3.33
C LEU A 29 19.13 -3.01 3.48
N GLY A 30 19.65 -2.17 2.58
CA GLY A 30 21.04 -1.72 2.61
C GLY A 30 21.39 -1.13 3.98
N SER A 31 22.69 -1.06 4.24
CA SER A 31 23.42 -0.84 5.50
C SER A 31 23.04 0.35 6.43
N PHE A 32 21.86 0.94 6.30
CA PHE A 32 21.39 2.11 7.04
C PHE A 32 20.55 1.76 8.28
N CYS A 33 19.98 0.55 8.37
CA CYS A 33 19.14 0.09 9.48
C CYS A 33 19.12 -1.43 9.50
N SER A 34 19.03 -2.06 10.69
CA SER A 34 18.87 -3.52 10.72
C SER A 34 17.53 -3.87 10.04
N PRO A 35 17.45 -4.94 9.24
CA PRO A 35 16.21 -5.29 8.56
C PRO A 35 15.02 -5.44 9.52
N ALA A 36 15.27 -5.93 10.73
CA ALA A 36 14.27 -6.10 11.77
C ALA A 36 13.68 -4.76 12.26
N ASP A 37 14.53 -3.77 12.55
CA ASP A 37 14.09 -2.48 13.07
C ASP A 37 13.24 -1.71 12.05
N PHE A 38 13.62 -1.75 10.76
CA PHE A 38 12.84 -1.10 9.71
C PHE A 38 11.45 -1.73 9.55
N GLN A 39 11.36 -3.05 9.66
CA GLN A 39 10.10 -3.77 9.51
C GLN A 39 9.15 -3.47 10.67
N GLU A 40 9.66 -3.49 11.90
CA GLU A 40 8.90 -3.13 13.08
C GLU A 40 8.44 -1.67 13.01
N LEU A 41 9.32 -0.75 12.61
CA LEU A 41 8.97 0.66 12.43
C LEU A 41 7.86 0.85 11.39
N LEU A 42 7.93 0.13 10.27
CA LEU A 42 6.93 0.19 9.20
C LEU A 42 5.58 -0.36 9.65
N GLU A 43 5.57 -1.51 10.33
CA GLU A 43 4.34 -2.10 10.88
C GLU A 43 3.69 -1.19 11.93
N ASN A 44 4.50 -0.62 12.83
CA ASN A 44 4.04 0.34 13.84
C ASN A 44 3.49 1.62 13.20
N TYR A 45 4.18 2.16 12.20
CA TYR A 45 3.70 3.35 11.48
C TYR A 45 2.40 3.07 10.73
N CYS A 46 2.32 1.96 9.99
CA CYS A 46 1.15 1.61 9.20
C CYS A 46 -0.09 1.39 10.07
N SER A 47 0.06 0.66 11.17
CA SER A 47 -1.03 0.42 12.13
C SER A 47 -1.48 1.72 12.82
N ALA A 48 -0.55 2.57 13.25
CA ALA A 48 -0.87 3.83 13.91
C ALA A 48 -1.59 4.84 12.99
N VAL A 49 -1.19 4.91 11.72
CA VAL A 49 -1.73 5.93 10.77
C VAL A 49 -2.94 5.44 10.00
N PHE A 50 -2.97 4.16 9.63
CA PHE A 50 -3.98 3.61 8.71
C PHE A 50 -4.89 2.55 9.34
N GLY A 51 -4.58 2.09 10.57
CA GLY A 51 -5.31 1.00 11.24
C GLY A 51 -5.34 -0.26 10.39
N ASP A 52 -6.50 -0.91 10.32
CA ASP A 52 -6.69 -2.17 9.60
C ASP A 52 -6.75 -2.04 8.06
N LYS A 53 -6.62 -0.80 7.53
CA LYS A 53 -6.72 -0.56 6.09
C LYS A 53 -5.46 -0.95 5.32
N VAL A 54 -4.32 -1.01 5.99
CA VAL A 54 -3.04 -1.41 5.39
C VAL A 54 -2.60 -2.72 6.01
N ARG A 55 -2.35 -3.72 5.16
CA ARG A 55 -1.81 -5.01 5.57
C ARG A 55 -0.48 -5.25 4.90
N ILE A 56 0.55 -5.50 5.71
CA ILE A 56 1.89 -5.84 5.22
C ILE A 56 1.96 -7.36 5.05
N ILE A 57 2.43 -7.82 3.90
CA ILE A 57 2.68 -9.23 3.59
C ILE A 57 4.18 -9.41 3.40
N ARG A 58 4.73 -10.41 4.08
CA ARG A 58 6.16 -10.69 4.10
C ARG A 58 6.45 -12.04 3.49
N SER A 59 7.47 -12.09 2.65
CA SER A 59 8.04 -13.31 2.10
C SER A 59 9.26 -13.73 2.92
N ASN A 60 9.44 -15.04 3.13
CA ASN A 60 10.63 -15.58 3.80
C ASN A 60 11.88 -15.56 2.90
N HIS A 61 11.72 -15.23 1.62
CA HIS A 61 12.79 -15.22 0.62
C HIS A 61 12.44 -14.26 -0.51
N THR A 62 13.45 -13.79 -1.25
CA THR A 62 13.23 -12.93 -2.41
C THR A 62 12.43 -13.65 -3.50
N LEU A 63 11.19 -13.22 -3.71
CA LEU A 63 10.24 -13.77 -4.68
C LEU A 63 10.43 -13.15 -6.08
N GLY A 64 10.88 -11.90 -6.14
CA GLY A 64 10.91 -11.08 -7.34
C GLY A 64 9.52 -10.61 -7.76
N LEU A 65 9.46 -9.48 -8.49
CA LEU A 65 8.26 -8.67 -8.76
C LEU A 65 7.01 -9.43 -9.24
N ILE A 66 7.16 -10.48 -10.03
CA ILE A 66 6.00 -11.23 -10.56
C ILE A 66 5.39 -12.13 -9.47
N LYS A 67 6.21 -12.93 -8.78
CA LYS A 67 5.73 -13.86 -7.74
C LYS A 67 5.21 -13.10 -6.53
N ALA A 68 5.90 -12.03 -6.21
CA ALA A 68 5.52 -10.95 -5.32
C ALA A 68 4.05 -10.52 -5.52
N ARG A 69 3.74 -9.99 -6.71
CA ARG A 69 2.38 -9.57 -7.08
C ARG A 69 1.36 -10.71 -6.99
N LEU A 70 1.74 -11.92 -7.41
CA LEU A 70 0.86 -13.09 -7.31
C LEU A 70 0.57 -13.48 -5.85
N LEU A 71 1.54 -13.34 -4.95
CA LEU A 71 1.34 -13.57 -3.52
C LEU A 71 0.34 -12.55 -2.96
N GLY A 72 0.52 -11.27 -3.27
CA GLY A 72 -0.43 -10.23 -2.89
C GLY A 72 -1.84 -10.53 -3.41
N ALA A 73 -1.96 -10.88 -4.69
CA ALA A 73 -3.26 -11.17 -5.31
C ALA A 73 -4.00 -12.36 -4.68
N ARG A 74 -3.28 -13.41 -4.27
CA ARG A 74 -3.87 -14.57 -3.56
C ARG A 74 -4.40 -14.24 -2.17
N MET A 75 -3.86 -13.19 -1.56
CA MET A 75 -4.15 -12.79 -0.18
C MET A 75 -5.26 -11.73 -0.09
N THR A 76 -5.49 -11.01 -1.19
CA THR A 76 -6.55 -10.01 -1.34
C THR A 76 -7.90 -10.69 -1.54
N ARG A 77 -8.96 -10.09 -0.96
CA ARG A 77 -10.36 -10.54 -1.11
C ARG A 77 -11.21 -9.60 -1.96
N GLY A 78 -10.64 -8.50 -2.45
CA GLY A 78 -11.36 -7.51 -3.26
C GLY A 78 -11.60 -8.01 -4.68
N ASP A 79 -12.69 -7.54 -5.30
CA ASP A 79 -13.08 -7.91 -6.66
C ASP A 79 -12.09 -7.40 -7.73
N VAL A 80 -11.42 -6.29 -7.43
CA VAL A 80 -10.45 -5.63 -8.31
C VAL A 80 -9.13 -5.45 -7.58
N ILE A 81 -8.04 -5.83 -8.24
CA ILE A 81 -6.67 -5.70 -7.72
C ILE A 81 -5.94 -4.66 -8.55
N ILE A 82 -5.40 -3.64 -7.88
CA ILE A 82 -4.66 -2.56 -8.54
C ILE A 82 -3.19 -2.62 -8.11
N PRO A 83 -2.29 -3.19 -8.94
CA PRO A 83 -0.87 -3.23 -8.60
C PRO A 83 -0.28 -1.83 -8.71
N MET A 84 0.35 -1.36 -7.62
CA MET A 84 1.03 -0.07 -7.56
C MET A 84 2.51 -0.28 -7.28
N HIS A 85 3.37 0.56 -7.87
CA HIS A 85 4.78 0.64 -7.49
C HIS A 85 4.95 1.53 -6.26
N SER A 86 5.97 1.25 -5.44
CA SER A 86 6.24 1.93 -4.17
C SER A 86 6.65 3.40 -4.30
N HIS A 87 7.10 3.82 -5.48
CA HIS A 87 7.57 5.18 -5.77
C HIS A 87 6.57 5.97 -6.63
N MET A 88 5.30 5.58 -6.61
CA MET A 88 4.25 6.27 -7.35
C MET A 88 3.42 7.13 -6.42
N GLU A 89 3.11 8.33 -6.90
CA GLU A 89 2.10 9.20 -6.34
C GLU A 89 0.90 9.21 -7.30
N VAL A 90 -0.31 9.23 -6.75
CA VAL A 90 -1.53 9.23 -7.55
C VAL A 90 -2.16 10.61 -7.53
N GLN A 91 -2.63 11.04 -8.70
CA GLN A 91 -3.43 12.27 -8.81
C GLN A 91 -4.79 12.07 -8.13
N GLU A 92 -5.38 13.16 -7.64
CA GLU A 92 -6.76 13.14 -7.17
C GLU A 92 -7.71 12.57 -8.24
N THR A 93 -8.75 11.84 -7.81
CA THR A 93 -9.79 11.24 -8.68
C THR A 93 -9.31 10.19 -9.70
N TRP A 94 -8.04 9.78 -9.69
CA TRP A 94 -7.51 8.76 -10.62
C TRP A 94 -8.36 7.48 -10.67
N TYR A 95 -8.84 7.00 -9.52
CA TYR A 95 -9.65 5.80 -9.41
C TYR A 95 -11.01 5.97 -10.13
N GLU A 96 -11.61 7.15 -10.03
CA GLU A 96 -12.89 7.42 -10.68
C GLU A 96 -12.73 7.44 -12.21
N TYR A 97 -11.66 8.06 -12.72
CA TYR A 97 -11.37 8.01 -14.15
C TYR A 97 -11.06 6.59 -14.64
N CYS A 98 -10.36 5.78 -13.84
CA CYS A 98 -10.02 4.42 -14.25
C CYS A 98 -11.19 3.43 -14.16
N PHE A 99 -12.10 3.59 -13.19
CA PHE A 99 -13.12 2.58 -12.88
C PHE A 99 -14.56 3.05 -12.99
N LYS A 100 -14.86 4.36 -12.96
CA LYS A 100 -16.23 4.91 -13.13
C LYS A 100 -16.49 5.39 -14.57
N ILE A 101 -15.99 4.69 -15.58
CA ILE A 101 -16.41 4.95 -16.97
C ILE A 101 -17.64 4.08 -17.25
N GLY A 102 -18.82 4.54 -16.84
CA GLY A 102 -20.07 3.88 -17.17
C GLY A 102 -21.15 4.07 -16.12
N TYR A 103 -21.79 5.25 -16.12
CA TYR A 103 -23.24 5.46 -16.00
C TYR A 103 -23.57 6.81 -16.64
#